data_AF-A0A2P0XIZ4-F1
#
_entry.id   AF-A0A2P0XIZ4-F1
#
_cell.length_a   1.000
_cell.length_b   1.000
_cell.length_c   1.000
_cell.angle_alpha   90.00
_cell.angle_beta   90.00
_cell.angle_gamma   90.00
#
_symmetry.space_group_name_H-M   'P 1'
#
loop_
_entity.id
_entity.type
_entity.pdbx_description
1 polymer ?
#
loop_
_entity_poly.entity_id
_entity_poly.type
_entity_poly.pdbx_seq_one_letter_code
_entity_poly.pdbx_strand_id
1 'polypeptide(L)'
;MTTYFNYPPPALQEELNKIANAIVAPGKGILAADESTATIGKRFGDIGVENTEENRRLYRQLLFSSDQVVAENISGVILFHETLYQKADDGTPFPELLKQKGIIPGIKVDKGVVPLFGSEDECTTQGLDDLAQRCAQYKKDGCHFAKWRCVIKIKQNTPSYQAILENANVLARYASICQANRIVPIVEPEVLPDGEHNLERAQKVTETVLAAVYKALNDHHVYLEGTLLKPNMVTAGQSCPTKYTAADIAAATVTALNRTVPAAVVGITFLSGGQSEEEASINLDAINKYNGKKPWPLTFSYGRALQASVLRAWGGKPDNVKAAQDELIKRAKANGLAAVGKYQAGSVQGAAADKGLFIKDHNY
;
A
#
# COMPACT_ATOMS: atom_id res chain seq x y z
N MET A 1 13.60 -27.87 6.80
CA MET A 1 14.12 -26.63 7.43
C MET A 1 14.87 -27.03 8.68
N THR A 2 16.03 -26.45 8.93
CA THR A 2 16.64 -26.55 10.27
C THR A 2 15.68 -25.87 11.25
N THR A 3 15.37 -26.54 12.35
CA THR A 3 14.55 -25.99 13.44
C THR A 3 15.37 -25.13 14.40
N TYR A 4 16.62 -24.84 14.06
CA TYR A 4 17.56 -24.09 14.87
C TYR A 4 17.81 -22.73 14.22
N PHE A 5 17.12 -21.71 14.74
CA PHE A 5 17.30 -20.30 14.37
C PHE A 5 17.08 -19.42 15.61
N ASN A 6 17.60 -18.20 15.57
CA ASN A 6 17.38 -17.22 16.63
C ASN A 6 16.25 -16.29 16.24
N TYR A 7 15.29 -16.09 17.15
CA TYR A 7 14.37 -14.97 17.03
C TYR A 7 15.12 -13.63 17.13
N PRO A 8 14.59 -12.53 16.55
CA PRO A 8 15.09 -11.20 16.83
C PRO A 8 15.15 -10.95 18.35
N PRO A 9 16.11 -10.17 18.87
CA PRO A 9 16.17 -9.87 20.31
C PRO A 9 14.84 -9.27 20.82
N PRO A 10 14.41 -9.53 22.07
CA PRO A 10 13.11 -9.05 22.58
C PRO A 10 12.87 -7.55 22.39
N ALA A 11 13.88 -6.71 22.59
CA ALA A 11 13.79 -5.26 22.38
C ALA A 11 13.50 -4.89 20.91
N LEU A 12 14.03 -5.66 19.95
CA LEU A 12 13.74 -5.48 18.53
C LEU A 12 12.33 -5.94 18.17
N GLN A 13 11.88 -7.06 18.75
CA GLN A 13 10.51 -7.55 18.61
C GLN A 13 9.50 -6.50 19.11
N GLU A 14 9.73 -5.94 20.30
CA GLU A 14 8.88 -4.90 20.89
C GLU A 14 8.82 -3.64 20.03
N GLU A 15 9.97 -3.15 19.53
CA GLU A 15 10.02 -1.98 18.67
C GLU A 15 9.20 -2.19 17.39
N LEU A 16 9.46 -3.28 16.66
CA LEU A 16 8.78 -3.57 15.39
C LEU A 16 7.27 -3.75 15.61
N ASN A 17 6.89 -4.47 16.67
CA ASN A 17 5.49 -4.68 17.00
C ASN A 17 4.78 -3.38 17.36
N LYS A 18 5.41 -2.52 18.17
CA LYS A 18 4.86 -1.20 18.53
C LYS A 18 4.65 -0.31 17.30
N ILE A 19 5.62 -0.27 16.40
CA ILE A 19 5.52 0.50 15.15
C ILE A 19 4.37 -0.05 14.29
N ALA A 20 4.32 -1.35 14.06
CA ALA A 20 3.30 -1.98 13.22
C ALA A 20 1.89 -1.72 13.77
N ASN A 21 1.68 -1.84 15.09
CA ASN A 21 0.38 -1.58 15.73
C ASN A 21 -0.03 -0.10 15.62
N ALA A 22 0.92 0.83 15.77
CA ALA A 22 0.65 2.26 15.62
C ALA A 22 0.20 2.62 14.19
N ILE A 23 0.74 1.93 13.18
CA ILE A 23 0.35 2.12 11.78
C ILE A 23 -1.10 1.64 11.54
N VAL A 24 -1.58 0.59 12.20
CA VAL A 24 -2.94 0.06 11.98
C VAL A 24 -3.90 0.36 13.13
N ALA A 25 -3.66 1.46 13.84
CA ALA A 25 -4.56 1.93 14.90
C ALA A 25 -6.01 2.08 14.36
N PRO A 26 -7.05 1.81 15.18
CA PRO A 26 -8.44 1.86 14.73
C PRO A 26 -8.81 3.16 14.03
N GLY A 27 -9.44 3.06 12.85
CA GLY A 27 -9.85 4.22 12.04
C GLY A 27 -8.71 4.92 11.30
N LYS A 28 -7.49 4.37 11.35
CA LYS A 28 -6.32 4.89 10.63
C LYS A 28 -5.83 3.96 9.54
N GLY A 29 -5.20 4.54 8.53
CA GLY A 29 -4.49 3.84 7.47
C GLY A 29 -3.32 4.67 6.94
N ILE A 30 -2.83 4.26 5.77
CA ILE A 30 -1.59 4.78 5.19
C ILE A 30 -1.89 5.58 3.92
N LEU A 31 -1.30 6.77 3.81
CA LEU A 31 -1.20 7.50 2.56
C LEU A 31 0.05 7.03 1.79
N ALA A 32 -0.15 6.38 0.65
CA ALA A 32 0.94 5.94 -0.22
C ALA A 32 1.32 7.06 -1.21
N ALA A 33 2.31 7.88 -0.84
CA ALA A 33 2.83 9.01 -1.61
C ALA A 33 4.25 8.71 -2.17
N ASP A 34 4.50 7.43 -2.45
CA ASP A 34 5.79 6.86 -2.85
C ASP A 34 5.94 6.69 -4.36
N GLU A 35 5.21 7.48 -5.14
CA GLU A 35 5.31 7.46 -6.59
C GLU A 35 6.74 7.82 -7.02
N SER A 36 7.33 6.96 -7.87
CA SER A 36 8.57 7.28 -8.57
C SER A 36 8.39 8.51 -9.46
N THR A 37 9.50 9.13 -9.87
CA THR A 37 9.49 10.29 -10.79
C THR A 37 8.68 10.01 -12.05
N ALA A 38 8.78 8.81 -12.61
CA ALA A 38 8.00 8.40 -13.78
C ALA A 38 6.50 8.27 -13.46
N THR A 39 6.16 7.66 -12.32
CA THR A 39 4.76 7.43 -11.92
C THR A 39 4.03 8.73 -11.62
N ILE A 40 4.64 9.65 -10.87
CA ILE A 40 4.03 10.96 -10.58
C ILE A 40 3.95 11.83 -11.84
N GLY A 41 4.89 11.67 -12.78
CA GLY A 41 4.84 12.34 -14.08
C GLY A 41 3.58 12.00 -14.88
N LYS A 42 3.15 10.74 -14.89
CA LYS A 42 1.87 10.34 -15.51
C LYS A 42 0.68 11.07 -14.85
N ARG A 43 0.67 11.13 -13.51
CA ARG A 43 -0.40 11.79 -12.74
C ARG A 43 -0.45 13.30 -12.97
N PHE A 44 0.71 13.94 -13.11
CA PHE A 44 0.78 15.37 -13.44
C PHE A 44 0.34 15.64 -14.89
N GLY A 45 0.65 14.72 -15.82
CA GLY A 45 0.13 14.76 -17.18
C GLY A 45 -1.39 14.84 -17.25
N ASP A 46 -2.10 14.09 -16.40
CA ASP A 46 -3.58 14.08 -16.33
C ASP A 46 -4.19 15.44 -15.95
N ILE A 47 -3.41 16.33 -15.32
CA ILE A 47 -3.82 17.67 -14.89
C ILE A 47 -3.05 18.79 -15.61
N GLY A 48 -2.26 18.45 -16.63
CA GLY A 48 -1.48 19.42 -17.40
C GLY A 48 -0.33 20.09 -16.63
N VAL A 49 0.20 19.44 -15.59
CA VAL A 49 1.31 19.94 -14.79
C VAL A 49 2.64 19.35 -15.27
N GLU A 50 3.69 20.16 -15.32
CA GLU A 50 5.02 19.70 -15.71
C GLU A 50 5.67 18.87 -14.59
N ASN A 51 6.36 17.80 -14.94
CA ASN A 51 7.05 16.92 -13.98
C ASN A 51 8.44 17.45 -13.58
N THR A 52 8.49 18.59 -12.90
CA THR A 52 9.71 19.15 -12.31
C THR A 52 9.89 18.68 -10.86
N GLU A 53 11.12 18.70 -10.35
CA GLU A 53 11.39 18.40 -8.93
C GLU A 53 10.59 19.34 -8.01
N GLU A 54 10.50 20.62 -8.36
CA GLU A 54 9.76 21.60 -7.59
C GLU A 54 8.26 21.31 -7.56
N ASN A 55 7.64 20.96 -8.69
CA ASN A 55 6.22 20.59 -8.68
C ASN A 55 5.96 19.31 -7.87
N ARG A 56 6.90 18.34 -7.90
CA ARG A 56 6.85 17.16 -7.03
C ARG A 56 6.96 17.56 -5.55
N ARG A 57 7.88 18.45 -5.20
CA ARG A 57 8.05 18.98 -3.84
C ARG A 57 6.79 19.70 -3.37
N LEU A 58 6.25 20.63 -4.16
CA LEU A 58 5.03 21.40 -3.86
C LEU A 58 3.83 20.48 -3.67
N TYR A 59 3.65 19.47 -4.51
CA TYR A 59 2.56 18.51 -4.36
C TYR A 59 2.69 17.68 -3.08
N ARG A 60 3.91 17.24 -2.73
CA ARG A 60 4.14 16.50 -1.48
C ARG A 60 3.98 17.40 -0.26
N GLN A 61 4.44 18.64 -0.32
CA GLN A 61 4.18 19.65 0.70
C GLN A 61 2.69 19.85 0.90
N LEU A 62 1.91 20.03 -0.17
CA LEU A 62 0.45 20.16 -0.11
C LEU A 62 -0.17 19.02 0.70
N LEU A 63 0.20 17.77 0.43
CA LEU A 63 -0.30 16.62 1.19
C LEU A 63 0.09 16.70 2.67
N PHE A 64 1.37 16.94 2.95
CA PHE A 64 1.93 16.82 4.31
C PHE A 64 1.67 18.05 5.20
N SER A 65 1.37 19.21 4.61
CA SER A 65 0.98 20.44 5.30
C SER A 65 -0.55 20.58 5.48
N SER A 66 -1.33 19.56 5.10
CA SER A 66 -2.76 19.50 5.39
C SER A 66 -3.04 19.66 6.89
N ASP A 67 -4.24 20.13 7.23
CA ASP A 67 -4.65 20.35 8.63
C ASP A 67 -4.43 19.11 9.52
N GLN A 68 -4.15 19.34 10.81
CA GLN A 68 -3.87 18.28 11.79
C GLN A 68 -4.94 17.19 11.85
N VAL A 69 -6.20 17.53 11.53
CA VAL A 69 -7.32 16.57 11.47
C VAL A 69 -7.05 15.37 10.55
N VAL A 70 -6.18 15.51 9.54
CA VAL A 70 -5.81 14.38 8.66
C VAL A 70 -5.18 13.21 9.45
N ALA A 71 -4.48 13.51 10.55
CA ALA A 71 -3.83 12.51 11.41
C ALA A 71 -4.83 11.69 12.25
N GLU A 72 -6.11 12.07 12.28
CA GLU A 72 -7.18 11.23 12.84
C GLU A 72 -7.37 9.94 12.03
N ASN A 73 -7.07 9.97 10.73
CA ASN A 73 -7.25 8.84 9.82
C ASN A 73 -5.98 8.40 9.09
N ILE A 74 -4.91 9.18 9.12
CA ILE A 74 -3.61 8.80 8.59
C ILE A 74 -2.64 8.54 9.73
N SER A 75 -2.13 7.31 9.82
CA SER A 75 -1.11 6.90 10.80
C SER A 75 0.29 6.84 10.20
N GLY A 76 0.39 6.62 8.88
CA GLY A 76 1.66 6.49 8.19
C GLY A 76 1.62 7.06 6.77
N VAL A 77 2.77 7.50 6.29
CA VAL A 77 2.95 7.97 4.91
C VAL A 77 4.13 7.24 4.29
N ILE A 78 3.92 6.63 3.12
CA ILE A 78 5.01 6.04 2.33
C ILE A 78 5.59 7.13 1.44
N LEU A 79 6.90 7.35 1.56
CA LEU A 79 7.65 8.32 0.77
C LEU A 79 8.45 7.63 -0.34
N PHE A 80 8.74 8.39 -1.40
CA PHE A 80 9.80 8.06 -2.33
C PHE A 80 11.14 8.65 -1.86
N HIS A 81 12.26 8.11 -2.32
CA HIS A 81 13.60 8.54 -1.90
C HIS A 81 13.82 10.05 -2.08
N GLU A 82 13.42 10.63 -3.21
CA GLU A 82 13.50 12.07 -3.45
C GLU A 82 12.76 12.86 -2.35
N THR A 83 11.54 12.44 -2.02
CA THR A 83 10.69 13.13 -1.05
C THR A 83 11.23 13.02 0.39
N LEU A 84 11.91 11.93 0.74
CA LEU A 84 12.52 11.78 2.06
C LEU A 84 13.49 12.94 2.39
N TYR A 85 14.20 13.45 1.39
CA TYR A 85 15.21 14.49 1.54
C TYR A 85 14.76 15.88 1.09
N GLN A 86 13.50 16.01 0.67
CA GLN A 86 12.89 17.30 0.36
C GLN A 86 12.44 18.04 1.62
N LYS A 87 12.23 19.36 1.47
CA LYS A 87 11.84 20.28 2.53
C LYS A 87 10.61 21.08 2.13
N ALA A 88 9.83 21.48 3.13
CA ALA A 88 8.77 22.46 2.96
C ALA A 88 9.34 23.88 2.77
N ASP A 89 8.49 24.83 2.40
CA ASP A 89 8.87 26.24 2.14
C ASP A 89 9.54 26.92 3.34
N ASP A 90 9.18 26.50 4.57
CA ASP A 90 9.78 26.98 5.82
C ASP A 90 11.13 26.33 6.15
N GLY A 91 11.62 25.43 5.27
CA GLY A 91 12.85 24.67 5.45
C GLY A 91 12.71 23.39 6.28
N THR A 92 11.52 23.07 6.79
CA THR A 92 11.26 21.86 7.59
C THR A 92 11.36 20.61 6.70
N PRO A 93 12.19 19.60 7.04
CA PRO A 93 12.23 18.33 6.32
C PRO A 93 10.86 17.61 6.36
N PHE A 94 10.43 17.01 5.25
CA PHE A 94 9.13 16.33 5.21
C PHE A 94 8.92 15.24 6.28
N PRO A 95 9.92 14.41 6.65
CA PRO A 95 9.76 13.46 7.75
C PRO A 95 9.44 14.13 9.09
N GLU A 96 10.02 15.31 9.35
CA GLU A 96 9.76 16.07 10.57
C GLU A 96 8.36 16.69 10.54
N LEU A 97 7.91 17.19 9.38
CA LEU A 97 6.54 17.69 9.21
C LEU A 97 5.50 16.59 9.49
N LEU A 98 5.74 15.35 9.02
CA LEU A 98 4.88 14.20 9.31
C LEU A 98 4.90 13.84 10.80
N LYS A 99 6.09 13.81 11.40
CA LYS A 99 6.28 13.48 12.82
C LYS A 99 5.60 14.49 13.74
N GLN A 100 5.64 15.78 13.43
CA GLN A 100 4.92 16.83 14.17
C GLN A 100 3.40 16.58 14.19
N LYS A 101 2.85 15.93 13.17
CA LYS A 101 1.44 15.52 13.11
C LYS A 101 1.16 14.16 13.77
N GLY A 102 2.18 13.46 14.26
CA GLY A 102 2.06 12.09 14.76
C GLY A 102 1.89 11.04 13.65
N ILE A 103 2.29 11.36 12.42
CA ILE A 103 2.26 10.45 11.27
C ILE A 103 3.64 9.83 11.11
N ILE A 104 3.68 8.50 11.01
CA ILE A 104 4.90 7.71 10.92
C ILE A 104 5.45 7.80 9.49
N PRO A 105 6.71 8.22 9.26
CA PRO A 105 7.31 8.16 7.93
C PRO A 105 7.72 6.73 7.56
N GLY A 106 7.40 6.33 6.33
CA GLY A 106 7.86 5.10 5.70
C GLY A 106 8.47 5.35 4.34
N ILE A 107 9.16 4.35 3.79
CA ILE A 107 9.97 4.52 2.58
C ILE A 107 9.77 3.35 1.59
N LYS A 108 9.57 3.66 0.31
CA LYS A 108 9.64 2.64 -0.75
C LYS A 108 11.10 2.28 -1.01
N VAL A 109 11.43 1.00 -0.92
CA VAL A 109 12.82 0.53 -1.03
C VAL A 109 13.10 -0.38 -2.23
N ASP A 110 12.06 -0.92 -2.87
CA ASP A 110 12.22 -1.65 -4.13
C ASP A 110 12.67 -0.73 -5.27
N LYS A 111 13.44 -1.29 -6.21
CA LYS A 111 13.97 -0.62 -7.41
C LYS A 111 13.18 -1.02 -8.68
N GLY A 112 11.90 -1.36 -8.53
CA GLY A 112 10.99 -1.67 -9.63
C GLY A 112 11.00 -3.13 -10.08
N VAL A 113 10.13 -3.45 -11.03
CA VAL A 113 9.97 -4.82 -11.57
C VAL A 113 10.94 -5.10 -12.72
N VAL A 114 11.34 -6.36 -12.87
CA VAL A 114 12.17 -6.86 -13.96
C VAL A 114 11.57 -8.15 -14.54
N PRO A 115 11.64 -8.37 -15.85
CA PRO A 115 11.02 -9.52 -16.49
C PRO A 115 11.66 -10.83 -16.03
N LEU A 116 10.84 -11.88 -15.88
CA LEU A 116 11.32 -13.24 -15.66
C LEU A 116 11.58 -13.92 -17.01
N PHE A 117 12.83 -14.28 -17.26
CA PHE A 117 13.22 -14.97 -18.50
C PHE A 117 12.46 -16.29 -18.63
N GLY A 118 11.86 -16.52 -19.80
CA GLY A 118 11.06 -17.72 -20.09
C GLY A 118 9.62 -17.70 -19.57
N SER A 119 9.17 -16.61 -18.94
CA SER A 119 7.79 -16.46 -18.47
C SER A 119 6.87 -15.75 -19.49
N GLU A 120 5.55 -15.91 -19.32
CA GLU A 120 4.53 -15.24 -20.15
C GLU A 120 4.26 -13.79 -19.67
N ASP A 121 5.22 -12.89 -19.90
CA ASP A 121 5.11 -11.47 -19.49
C ASP A 121 4.93 -11.33 -17.95
N GLU A 122 5.64 -12.17 -17.20
CA GLU A 122 5.72 -12.09 -15.74
C GLU A 122 7.02 -11.41 -15.29
N CYS A 123 7.03 -10.96 -14.04
CA CYS A 123 8.16 -10.23 -13.48
C CYS A 123 8.45 -10.65 -12.03
N THR A 124 9.66 -10.34 -11.59
CA THR A 124 10.03 -10.22 -10.17
C THR A 124 10.37 -8.76 -9.88
N THR A 125 10.74 -8.45 -8.66
CA THR A 125 11.11 -7.10 -8.23
C THR A 125 12.57 -7.07 -7.78
N GLN A 126 13.31 -6.05 -8.19
CA GLN A 126 14.72 -5.87 -7.84
C GLN A 126 14.93 -4.85 -6.71
N GLY A 127 16.14 -4.83 -6.13
CA GLY A 127 16.56 -3.81 -5.16
C GLY A 127 17.10 -4.32 -3.84
N LEU A 128 17.45 -5.62 -3.74
CA LEU A 128 18.05 -6.22 -2.54
C LEU A 128 19.52 -5.85 -2.38
N ASP A 129 20.24 -5.63 -3.47
CA ASP A 129 21.58 -5.04 -3.45
C ASP A 129 21.52 -3.75 -2.64
N ASP A 130 22.50 -3.52 -1.76
CA ASP A 130 22.62 -2.38 -0.84
C ASP A 130 21.44 -2.12 0.13
N LEU A 131 20.44 -3.00 0.18
CA LEU A 131 19.22 -2.74 0.95
C LEU A 131 19.47 -2.60 2.46
N ALA A 132 20.39 -3.38 3.04
CA ALA A 132 20.69 -3.28 4.46
C ALA A 132 21.27 -1.89 4.83
N GLN A 133 22.22 -1.40 4.03
CA GLN A 133 22.82 -0.08 4.19
C GLN A 133 21.78 1.03 4.02
N ARG A 134 20.91 0.91 3.01
CA ARG A 134 19.81 1.85 2.79
C ARG A 134 18.81 1.84 3.94
N CYS A 135 18.39 0.68 4.44
CA CYS A 135 17.49 0.59 5.58
C CYS A 135 18.10 1.21 6.84
N ALA A 136 19.37 0.95 7.13
CA ALA A 136 20.07 1.58 8.26
C ALA A 136 20.11 3.11 8.12
N GLN A 137 20.33 3.62 6.91
CA GLN A 137 20.33 5.05 6.63
C GLN A 137 18.92 5.65 6.77
N TYR A 138 17.90 5.07 6.13
CA TYR A 138 16.51 5.52 6.25
C TYR A 138 15.99 5.48 7.68
N LYS A 139 16.43 4.52 8.49
CA LYS A 139 16.10 4.48 9.92
C LYS A 139 16.68 5.69 10.68
N LYS A 140 17.92 6.09 10.38
CA LYS A 140 18.54 7.29 10.93
C LYS A 140 17.83 8.56 10.47
N ASP A 141 17.34 8.56 9.23
CA ASP A 141 16.66 9.70 8.61
C ASP A 141 15.16 9.78 8.96
N GLY A 142 14.69 8.95 9.91
CA GLY A 142 13.36 9.06 10.51
C GLY A 142 12.28 8.13 9.93
N CYS A 143 12.63 7.18 9.06
CA CYS A 143 11.69 6.16 8.59
C CYS A 143 11.60 4.98 9.56
N HIS A 144 10.38 4.50 9.79
CA HIS A 144 10.10 3.39 10.73
C HIS A 144 9.52 2.15 10.06
N PHE A 145 9.03 2.29 8.83
CA PHE A 145 8.55 1.18 8.03
C PHE A 145 8.97 1.34 6.56
N ALA A 146 8.93 0.25 5.81
CA ALA A 146 9.27 0.24 4.39
C ALA A 146 8.17 -0.42 3.58
N LYS A 147 8.22 -0.23 2.27
CA LYS A 147 7.34 -0.88 1.31
C LYS A 147 8.14 -1.51 0.18
N TRP A 148 7.75 -2.72 -0.21
CA TRP A 148 8.28 -3.42 -1.38
C TRP A 148 7.14 -4.04 -2.18
N ARG A 149 7.03 -3.65 -3.45
CA ARG A 149 5.95 -4.11 -4.34
C ARG A 149 6.41 -5.22 -5.28
N CYS A 150 5.73 -6.35 -5.24
CA CYS A 150 5.78 -7.42 -6.24
C CYS A 150 4.49 -7.42 -7.07
N VAL A 151 4.57 -7.87 -8.32
CA VAL A 151 3.45 -7.83 -9.28
C VAL A 151 3.18 -9.21 -9.83
N ILE A 152 1.93 -9.63 -9.73
CA ILE A 152 1.44 -10.93 -10.17
C ILE A 152 0.29 -10.70 -11.16
N LYS A 153 0.31 -11.37 -12.30
CA LYS A 153 -0.71 -11.21 -13.36
C LYS A 153 -1.60 -12.45 -13.44
N ILE A 154 -2.91 -12.25 -13.60
CA ILE A 154 -3.85 -13.33 -13.91
C ILE A 154 -4.13 -13.32 -15.41
N LYS A 155 -3.65 -14.35 -16.11
CA LYS A 155 -4.04 -14.66 -17.49
C LYS A 155 -4.45 -16.15 -17.57
N GLN A 156 -4.47 -16.70 -18.78
CA GLN A 156 -4.80 -18.10 -19.01
C GLN A 156 -3.84 -19.04 -18.27
N ASN A 157 -2.52 -18.83 -18.41
CA ASN A 157 -1.48 -19.68 -17.83
C ASN A 157 -0.72 -19.04 -16.65
N THR A 158 -1.01 -17.76 -16.35
CA THR A 158 -0.36 -17.02 -15.25
C THR A 158 -1.32 -16.78 -14.08
N PRO A 159 -0.81 -16.70 -12.84
CA PRO A 159 0.61 -16.70 -12.49
C PRO A 159 1.26 -18.09 -12.51
N SER A 160 2.48 -18.16 -13.04
CA SER A 160 3.26 -19.40 -13.08
C SER A 160 3.85 -19.73 -11.70
N TYR A 161 4.25 -20.99 -11.53
CA TYR A 161 4.98 -21.43 -10.34
C TYR A 161 6.27 -20.63 -10.12
N GLN A 162 6.99 -20.33 -11.20
CA GLN A 162 8.23 -19.53 -11.15
C GLN A 162 7.94 -18.14 -10.60
N ALA A 163 6.93 -17.44 -11.14
CA ALA A 163 6.59 -16.09 -10.71
C ALA A 163 6.12 -16.04 -9.25
N ILE A 164 5.31 -17.01 -8.82
CA ILE A 164 4.84 -17.09 -7.44
C ILE A 164 6.02 -17.30 -6.47
N LEU A 165 6.87 -18.30 -6.74
CA LEU A 165 8.00 -18.60 -5.86
C LEU A 165 9.01 -17.47 -5.77
N GLU A 166 9.38 -16.89 -6.91
CA GLU A 166 10.41 -15.86 -6.96
C GLU A 166 9.94 -14.58 -6.24
N ASN A 167 8.70 -14.14 -6.48
CA ASN A 167 8.16 -12.98 -5.77
C ASN A 167 7.96 -13.25 -4.27
N ALA A 168 7.53 -14.45 -3.87
CA ALA A 168 7.43 -14.80 -2.46
C ALA A 168 8.82 -14.77 -1.77
N ASN A 169 9.83 -15.34 -2.43
CA ASN A 169 11.20 -15.38 -1.90
C ASN A 169 11.83 -13.98 -1.79
N VAL A 170 11.70 -13.13 -2.81
CA VAL A 170 12.27 -11.77 -2.77
C VAL A 170 11.60 -10.91 -1.70
N LEU A 171 10.27 -11.05 -1.50
CA LEU A 171 9.55 -10.38 -0.41
C LEU A 171 10.05 -10.82 0.96
N ALA A 172 10.36 -12.11 1.14
CA ALA A 172 10.89 -12.63 2.39
C ALA A 172 12.32 -12.14 2.68
N ARG A 173 13.18 -12.10 1.65
CA ARG A 173 14.52 -11.49 1.74
C ARG A 173 14.45 -10.03 2.13
N TYR A 174 13.59 -9.25 1.46
CA TYR A 174 13.32 -7.85 1.77
C TYR A 174 12.87 -7.67 3.23
N ALA A 175 11.88 -8.44 3.67
CA ALA A 175 11.31 -8.33 5.01
C ALA A 175 12.35 -8.63 6.10
N SER A 176 13.14 -9.68 5.92
CA SER A 176 14.24 -10.05 6.82
C SER A 176 15.28 -8.93 6.95
N ILE A 177 15.70 -8.33 5.83
CA ILE A 177 16.67 -7.22 5.82
C ILE A 177 16.09 -5.97 6.52
N CYS A 178 14.82 -5.64 6.30
CA CYS A 178 14.17 -4.52 6.99
C CYS A 178 14.15 -4.72 8.51
N GLN A 179 13.73 -5.89 8.98
CA GLN A 179 13.66 -6.19 10.41
C GLN A 179 15.04 -6.13 11.07
N ALA A 180 16.08 -6.67 10.42
CA ALA A 180 17.47 -6.58 10.88
C ALA A 180 17.95 -5.12 11.05
N ASN A 181 17.34 -4.18 10.34
CA ASN A 181 17.62 -2.75 10.40
C ASN A 181 16.51 -1.95 11.10
N ARG A 182 15.70 -2.60 11.94
CA ARG A 182 14.70 -1.94 12.82
C ARG A 182 13.60 -1.21 12.04
N ILE A 183 13.27 -1.69 10.84
CA ILE A 183 12.21 -1.17 9.97
C ILE A 183 11.13 -2.24 9.81
N VAL A 184 9.86 -1.86 10.01
CA VAL A 184 8.70 -2.73 9.74
C VAL A 184 8.51 -2.90 8.23
N PRO A 185 8.55 -4.11 7.65
CA PRO A 185 8.28 -4.31 6.24
C PRO A 185 6.76 -4.41 5.96
N ILE A 186 6.29 -3.63 4.99
CA ILE A 186 5.01 -3.83 4.32
C ILE A 186 5.26 -4.75 3.12
N VAL A 187 4.72 -5.96 3.20
CA VAL A 187 4.82 -6.99 2.18
C VAL A 187 3.69 -6.82 1.17
N GLU A 188 3.99 -6.41 -0.07
CA GLU A 188 2.99 -6.09 -1.11
C GLU A 188 3.07 -7.07 -2.31
N PRO A 189 2.41 -8.24 -2.25
CA PRO A 189 2.25 -9.14 -3.39
C PRO A 189 0.99 -8.76 -4.18
N GLU A 190 1.07 -7.73 -5.02
CA GLU A 190 -0.11 -7.24 -5.76
C GLU A 190 -0.46 -8.19 -6.91
N VAL A 191 -1.64 -8.82 -6.82
CA VAL A 191 -2.29 -9.47 -7.96
C VAL A 191 -3.09 -8.43 -8.74
N LEU A 192 -2.69 -8.18 -9.99
CA LEU A 192 -3.30 -7.16 -10.82
C LEU A 192 -4.74 -7.52 -11.22
N PRO A 193 -5.65 -6.53 -11.31
CA PRO A 193 -7.02 -6.74 -11.75
C PRO A 193 -7.14 -6.80 -13.29
N ASP A 194 -6.05 -6.71 -14.05
CA ASP A 194 -6.09 -6.78 -15.51
C ASP A 194 -6.67 -8.13 -16.00
N GLY A 195 -7.56 -8.06 -17.00
CA GLY A 195 -8.16 -9.23 -17.66
C GLY A 195 -9.65 -9.44 -17.40
N GLU A 196 -10.17 -10.57 -17.87
CA GLU A 196 -11.61 -10.93 -17.87
C GLU A 196 -11.98 -11.97 -16.80
N HIS A 197 -11.02 -12.35 -15.96
CA HIS A 197 -11.18 -13.40 -14.96
C HIS A 197 -12.30 -13.06 -13.95
N ASN A 198 -13.03 -14.08 -13.51
CA ASN A 198 -14.11 -13.91 -12.54
C ASN A 198 -13.56 -13.78 -11.09
N LEU A 199 -14.46 -13.46 -10.15
CA LEU A 199 -14.12 -13.28 -8.74
C LEU A 199 -13.51 -14.55 -8.12
N GLU A 200 -14.04 -15.73 -8.49
CA GLU A 200 -13.55 -17.02 -8.00
C GLU A 200 -12.10 -17.28 -8.43
N ARG A 201 -11.75 -16.99 -9.69
CA ARG A 201 -10.38 -17.12 -10.19
C ARG A 201 -9.45 -16.17 -9.45
N ALA A 202 -9.85 -14.93 -9.24
CA ALA A 202 -9.07 -13.98 -8.44
C ALA A 202 -8.84 -14.50 -7.02
N GLN A 203 -9.88 -15.04 -6.37
CA GLN A 203 -9.78 -15.61 -5.03
C GLN A 203 -8.78 -16.77 -4.98
N LYS A 204 -8.88 -17.73 -5.91
CA LYS A 204 -7.96 -18.88 -5.98
C LYS A 204 -6.51 -18.45 -6.20
N VAL A 205 -6.28 -17.42 -7.03
CA VAL A 205 -4.94 -16.89 -7.26
C VAL A 205 -4.40 -16.19 -6.01
N THR A 206 -5.20 -15.33 -5.38
CA THR A 206 -4.81 -14.65 -4.13
C THR A 206 -4.50 -15.66 -3.03
N GLU A 207 -5.32 -16.71 -2.86
CA GLU A 207 -5.04 -17.78 -1.89
C GLU A 207 -3.71 -18.49 -2.19
N THR A 208 -3.47 -18.85 -3.45
CA THR A 208 -2.22 -19.52 -3.87
C THR A 208 -0.99 -18.63 -3.62
N VAL A 209 -1.05 -17.36 -4.00
CA VAL A 209 0.05 -16.40 -3.84
C VAL A 209 0.33 -16.15 -2.36
N LEU A 210 -0.69 -15.89 -1.55
CA LEU A 210 -0.51 -15.60 -0.13
C LEU A 210 0.01 -16.80 0.65
N ALA A 211 -0.42 -18.02 0.32
CA ALA A 211 0.15 -19.23 0.91
C ALA A 211 1.67 -19.35 0.65
N ALA A 212 2.10 -19.08 -0.59
CA ALA A 212 3.52 -19.08 -0.94
C ALA A 212 4.29 -17.96 -0.21
N VAL A 213 3.71 -16.76 -0.13
CA VAL A 213 4.32 -15.62 0.59
C VAL A 213 4.55 -15.96 2.05
N TYR A 214 3.52 -16.44 2.78
CA TYR A 214 3.70 -16.74 4.21
C TYR A 214 4.61 -17.93 4.48
N LYS A 215 4.64 -18.90 3.58
CA LYS A 215 5.64 -19.98 3.62
C LYS A 215 7.06 -19.41 3.46
N ALA A 216 7.29 -18.53 2.50
CA ALA A 216 8.59 -17.88 2.32
C ALA A 216 8.96 -16.98 3.52
N LEU A 217 8.04 -16.18 4.06
CA LEU A 217 8.29 -15.39 5.26
C LEU A 217 8.73 -16.28 6.44
N ASN A 218 8.09 -17.44 6.62
CA ASN A 218 8.48 -18.41 7.64
C ASN A 218 9.87 -19.01 7.38
N ASP A 219 10.17 -19.38 6.13
CA ASP A 219 11.47 -19.94 5.72
C ASP A 219 12.64 -18.98 5.96
N HIS A 220 12.38 -17.67 5.90
CA HIS A 220 13.36 -16.60 6.16
C HIS A 220 13.29 -16.05 7.59
N HIS A 221 12.56 -16.73 8.49
CA HIS A 221 12.46 -16.42 9.92
C HIS A 221 11.93 -15.00 10.21
N VAL A 222 11.07 -14.48 9.34
CA VAL A 222 10.46 -13.16 9.51
C VAL A 222 9.51 -13.17 10.71
N TYR A 223 9.67 -12.20 11.60
CA TYR A 223 8.82 -12.00 12.77
C TYR A 223 7.49 -11.32 12.38
N LEU A 224 6.39 -12.08 12.28
CA LEU A 224 5.14 -11.62 11.67
C LEU A 224 4.46 -10.51 12.46
N GLU A 225 4.61 -10.50 13.78
CA GLU A 225 4.13 -9.46 14.68
C GLU A 225 4.87 -8.12 14.50
N GLY A 226 5.88 -8.08 13.63
CA GLY A 226 6.58 -6.89 13.17
C GLY A 226 6.44 -6.64 11.66
N THR A 227 5.37 -7.13 11.02
CA THR A 227 5.07 -6.90 9.60
C THR A 227 3.64 -6.43 9.37
N LEU A 228 3.40 -5.89 8.18
CA LEU A 228 2.06 -5.62 7.64
C LEU A 228 1.95 -6.26 6.25
N LEU A 229 0.75 -6.68 5.87
CA LEU A 229 0.44 -7.14 4.52
C LEU A 229 -0.28 -6.04 3.74
N LYS A 230 0.16 -5.78 2.50
CA LYS A 230 -0.54 -4.92 1.55
C LYS A 230 -0.99 -5.74 0.34
N PRO A 231 -2.10 -6.47 0.44
CA PRO A 231 -2.60 -7.26 -0.68
C PRO A 231 -3.55 -6.40 -1.52
N ASN A 232 -3.84 -6.88 -2.74
CA ASN A 232 -5.06 -6.49 -3.45
C ASN A 232 -6.31 -6.96 -2.68
N MET A 233 -7.42 -6.25 -2.81
CA MET A 233 -8.73 -6.84 -2.56
C MET A 233 -8.99 -7.94 -3.59
N VAL A 234 -9.80 -8.94 -3.24
CA VAL A 234 -10.22 -9.97 -4.20
C VAL A 234 -11.37 -9.40 -5.01
N THR A 235 -11.08 -8.98 -6.24
CA THR A 235 -12.05 -8.45 -7.19
C THR A 235 -12.01 -9.25 -8.49
N ALA A 236 -13.10 -9.29 -9.23
CA ALA A 236 -13.04 -9.76 -10.61
C ALA A 236 -12.13 -8.86 -11.46
N GLY A 237 -11.69 -9.38 -12.60
CA GLY A 237 -10.87 -8.62 -13.54
C GLY A 237 -11.62 -7.40 -14.08
N GLN A 238 -10.90 -6.34 -14.42
CA GLN A 238 -11.47 -5.07 -14.86
C GLN A 238 -12.39 -5.22 -16.08
N SER A 239 -12.07 -6.17 -16.97
CA SER A 239 -12.85 -6.49 -18.17
C SER A 239 -13.85 -7.63 -17.95
N CYS A 240 -14.03 -8.12 -16.72
CA CYS A 240 -14.98 -9.19 -16.44
C CYS A 240 -16.42 -8.73 -16.77
N PRO A 241 -17.17 -9.51 -17.58
CA PRO A 241 -18.55 -9.16 -17.93
C PRO A 241 -19.49 -9.30 -16.73
N THR A 242 -19.17 -10.18 -15.77
CA THR A 242 -19.94 -10.34 -14.54
C THR A 242 -19.59 -9.23 -13.54
N LYS A 243 -20.61 -8.54 -13.04
CA LYS A 243 -20.46 -7.54 -11.97
C LYS A 243 -20.74 -8.18 -10.62
N TYR A 244 -19.94 -7.80 -9.63
CA TYR A 244 -20.02 -8.30 -8.26
C TYR A 244 -20.29 -7.13 -7.32
N THR A 245 -21.03 -7.39 -6.26
CA THR A 245 -21.31 -6.37 -5.24
C THR A 245 -20.12 -6.21 -4.29
N ALA A 246 -20.09 -5.11 -3.54
CA ALA A 246 -19.11 -4.93 -2.47
C ALA A 246 -19.19 -6.04 -1.40
N ALA A 247 -20.36 -6.63 -1.18
CA ALA A 247 -20.55 -7.76 -0.27
C ALA A 247 -19.88 -9.04 -0.80
N ASP A 248 -19.97 -9.29 -2.12
CA ASP A 248 -19.29 -10.43 -2.76
C ASP A 248 -17.76 -10.28 -2.67
N ILE A 249 -17.26 -9.07 -2.98
CA ILE A 249 -15.83 -8.72 -2.87
C ILE A 249 -15.35 -8.90 -1.43
N ALA A 250 -16.13 -8.43 -0.45
CA ALA A 250 -15.81 -8.57 0.96
C ALA A 250 -15.73 -10.04 1.39
N ALA A 251 -16.71 -10.85 1.00
CA ALA A 251 -16.74 -12.27 1.31
C ALA A 251 -15.53 -13.00 0.71
N ALA A 252 -15.23 -12.78 -0.58
CA ALA A 252 -14.08 -13.39 -1.24
C ALA A 252 -12.75 -12.96 -0.62
N THR A 253 -12.61 -11.66 -0.31
CA THR A 253 -11.39 -11.09 0.30
C THR A 253 -11.15 -11.65 1.70
N VAL A 254 -12.13 -11.57 2.60
CA VAL A 254 -11.97 -12.05 3.98
C VAL A 254 -11.79 -13.57 4.02
N THR A 255 -12.43 -14.32 3.12
CA THR A 255 -12.24 -15.77 3.01
C THR A 255 -10.81 -16.11 2.58
N ALA A 256 -10.27 -15.45 1.55
CA ALA A 256 -8.90 -15.68 1.08
C ALA A 256 -7.87 -15.39 2.18
N LEU A 257 -8.05 -14.28 2.91
CA LEU A 257 -7.17 -13.91 4.01
C LEU A 257 -7.22 -14.93 5.15
N ASN A 258 -8.42 -15.34 5.59
CA ASN A 258 -8.56 -16.34 6.66
C ASN A 258 -7.93 -17.70 6.33
N ARG A 259 -7.86 -18.06 5.05
CA ARG A 259 -7.27 -19.33 4.60
C ARG A 259 -5.74 -19.31 4.54
N THR A 260 -5.12 -18.12 4.57
CA THR A 260 -3.70 -18.00 4.19
C THR A 260 -2.85 -17.15 5.11
N VAL A 261 -3.44 -16.15 5.77
CA VAL A 261 -2.73 -15.21 6.63
C VAL A 261 -2.70 -15.76 8.06
N PRO A 262 -1.53 -15.87 8.72
CA PRO A 262 -1.45 -16.23 10.12
C PRO A 262 -1.95 -15.11 11.05
N ALA A 263 -2.61 -15.46 12.15
CA ALA A 263 -3.17 -14.50 13.12
C ALA A 263 -2.14 -13.55 13.74
N ALA A 264 -0.84 -13.88 13.68
CA ALA A 264 0.26 -13.08 14.20
C ALA A 264 0.58 -11.81 13.40
N VAL A 265 0.16 -11.71 12.13
CA VAL A 265 0.37 -10.51 11.30
C VAL A 265 -0.34 -9.33 11.96
N VAL A 266 0.29 -8.15 12.04
CA VAL A 266 -0.30 -7.06 12.84
C VAL A 266 -1.50 -6.39 12.15
N GLY A 267 -1.52 -6.35 10.82
CA GLY A 267 -2.61 -5.73 10.09
C GLY A 267 -2.50 -5.88 8.58
N ILE A 268 -3.65 -5.71 7.93
CA ILE A 268 -3.79 -5.75 6.47
C ILE A 268 -4.12 -4.34 5.99
N THR A 269 -3.26 -3.77 5.17
CA THR A 269 -3.39 -2.41 4.62
C THR A 269 -3.59 -2.49 3.12
N PHE A 270 -4.84 -2.65 2.66
CA PHE A 270 -5.14 -2.91 1.24
C PHE A 270 -4.59 -1.82 0.32
N LEU A 271 -4.07 -2.24 -0.84
CA LEU A 271 -3.92 -1.33 -1.98
C LEU A 271 -5.28 -1.11 -2.66
N SER A 272 -5.51 0.07 -3.24
CA SER A 272 -6.75 0.36 -3.95
C SER A 272 -6.75 -0.17 -5.39
N GLY A 273 -5.57 -0.47 -5.96
CA GLY A 273 -5.45 -0.87 -7.36
C GLY A 273 -6.01 0.22 -8.28
N GLY A 274 -6.83 -0.18 -9.25
CA GLY A 274 -7.52 0.69 -10.21
C GLY A 274 -8.92 1.17 -9.77
N GLN A 275 -9.36 0.85 -8.56
CA GLN A 275 -10.67 1.26 -8.04
C GLN A 275 -10.79 2.79 -8.03
N SER A 276 -12.01 3.31 -8.22
CA SER A 276 -12.30 4.71 -7.93
C SER A 276 -12.06 5.03 -6.45
N GLU A 277 -12.01 6.31 -6.08
CA GLU A 277 -11.85 6.65 -4.67
C GLU A 277 -13.04 6.09 -3.86
N GLU A 278 -14.26 6.26 -4.37
CA GLU A 278 -15.49 5.82 -3.70
C GLU A 278 -15.61 4.30 -3.62
N GLU A 279 -15.31 3.58 -4.70
CA GLU A 279 -15.30 2.12 -4.71
C GLU A 279 -14.34 1.56 -3.66
N ALA A 280 -13.14 2.15 -3.52
CA ALA A 280 -12.15 1.71 -2.55
C ALA A 280 -12.62 1.89 -1.09
N SER A 281 -13.43 2.91 -0.80
CA SER A 281 -14.05 3.08 0.52
C SER A 281 -15.22 2.14 0.75
N ILE A 282 -16.10 1.96 -0.26
CA ILE A 282 -17.26 1.07 -0.16
C ILE A 282 -16.79 -0.39 0.04
N ASN A 283 -15.79 -0.83 -0.72
CA ASN A 283 -15.27 -2.19 -0.59
C ASN A 283 -14.55 -2.40 0.75
N LEU A 284 -13.76 -1.44 1.22
CA LEU A 284 -13.12 -1.52 2.54
C LEU A 284 -14.14 -1.57 3.68
N ASP A 285 -15.22 -0.79 3.58
CA ASP A 285 -16.30 -0.79 4.55
C ASP A 285 -17.06 -2.13 4.56
N ALA A 286 -17.37 -2.66 3.37
CA ALA A 286 -17.99 -3.98 3.23
C ALA A 286 -17.10 -5.09 3.82
N ILE A 287 -15.78 -5.03 3.60
CA ILE A 287 -14.79 -5.95 4.19
C ILE A 287 -14.85 -5.91 5.73
N ASN A 288 -14.94 -4.71 6.32
CA ASN A 288 -15.02 -4.57 7.78
C ASN A 288 -16.39 -4.97 8.35
N LYS A 289 -17.48 -4.75 7.61
CA LYS A 289 -18.85 -5.17 7.97
C LYS A 289 -19.10 -6.67 7.77
N TYR A 290 -18.29 -7.36 6.95
CA TYR A 290 -18.47 -8.77 6.67
C TYR A 290 -18.50 -9.62 7.95
N ASN A 291 -19.54 -10.43 8.12
CA ASN A 291 -19.71 -11.28 9.29
C ASN A 291 -18.81 -12.53 9.19
N GLY A 292 -17.58 -12.41 9.65
CA GLY A 292 -16.60 -13.47 9.68
C GLY A 292 -15.40 -13.13 10.56
N LYS A 293 -14.60 -14.14 10.91
CA LYS A 293 -13.39 -13.97 11.73
C LYS A 293 -12.42 -13.04 10.99
N LYS A 294 -11.93 -12.02 11.69
CA LYS A 294 -10.94 -11.06 11.20
C LYS A 294 -9.99 -10.77 12.36
N PRO A 295 -8.97 -11.62 12.60
CA PRO A 295 -8.09 -11.47 13.75
C PRO A 295 -7.09 -10.30 13.58
N TRP A 296 -7.11 -9.64 12.42
CA TRP A 296 -6.28 -8.48 12.09
C TRP A 296 -7.16 -7.26 11.84
N PRO A 297 -6.70 -6.05 12.19
CA PRO A 297 -7.20 -4.81 11.60
C PRO A 297 -7.14 -4.87 10.07
N LEU A 298 -8.23 -4.48 9.41
CA LEU A 298 -8.36 -4.39 7.96
C LEU A 298 -8.53 -2.92 7.56
N THR A 299 -7.46 -2.32 7.05
CA THR A 299 -7.39 -0.88 6.74
C THR A 299 -6.78 -0.65 5.35
N PHE A 300 -6.41 0.59 5.04
CA PHE A 300 -5.98 1.03 3.72
C PHE A 300 -4.50 1.43 3.67
N SER A 301 -3.88 1.23 2.51
CA SER A 301 -2.65 1.88 2.08
C SER A 301 -2.83 2.39 0.65
N TYR A 302 -3.43 3.58 0.55
CA TYR A 302 -3.99 4.10 -0.69
C TYR A 302 -3.13 5.21 -1.27
N GLY A 303 -2.87 5.11 -2.57
CA GLY A 303 -2.28 6.18 -3.37
C GLY A 303 -3.38 6.94 -4.10
N ARG A 304 -3.73 6.47 -5.30
CA ARG A 304 -4.79 7.07 -6.15
C ARG A 304 -6.12 7.30 -5.41
N ALA A 305 -6.57 6.34 -4.59
CA ALA A 305 -7.84 6.45 -3.85
C ALA A 305 -7.88 7.51 -2.73
N LEU A 306 -6.74 8.12 -2.40
CA LEU A 306 -6.62 9.28 -1.48
C LEU A 306 -6.20 10.57 -2.20
N GLN A 307 -5.81 10.49 -3.47
CA GLN A 307 -5.08 11.58 -4.16
C GLN A 307 -5.72 12.01 -5.47
N ALA A 308 -6.66 11.26 -6.05
CA ALA A 308 -7.22 11.60 -7.35
C ALA A 308 -8.02 12.91 -7.31
N SER A 309 -8.85 13.11 -6.28
CA SER A 309 -9.55 14.38 -6.06
C SER A 309 -8.57 15.50 -5.71
N VAL A 310 -7.54 15.20 -4.92
CA VAL A 310 -6.50 16.17 -4.52
C VAL A 310 -5.78 16.76 -5.73
N LEU A 311 -5.29 15.89 -6.64
CA LEU A 311 -4.60 16.32 -7.86
C LEU A 311 -5.48 17.19 -8.74
N ARG A 312 -6.75 16.81 -8.93
CA ARG A 312 -7.69 17.58 -9.76
C ARG A 312 -8.06 18.92 -9.14
N ALA A 313 -8.27 18.96 -7.83
CA ALA A 313 -8.54 20.19 -7.11
C ALA A 313 -7.33 21.14 -7.16
N TRP A 314 -6.13 20.61 -7.00
CA TRP A 314 -4.89 21.41 -7.06
C TRP A 314 -4.64 21.97 -8.46
N GLY A 315 -4.61 21.11 -9.48
CA GLY A 315 -4.36 21.50 -10.87
C GLY A 315 -3.05 22.26 -11.09
N GLY A 316 -2.06 22.08 -10.20
CA GLY A 316 -0.78 22.80 -10.26
C GLY A 316 -0.82 24.26 -9.83
N LYS A 317 -1.94 24.75 -9.27
CA LYS A 317 -2.12 26.18 -8.96
C LYS A 317 -1.92 26.44 -7.46
N PRO A 318 -1.07 27.40 -7.06
CA PRO A 318 -0.86 27.76 -5.66
C PRO A 318 -2.15 28.14 -4.92
N ASP A 319 -3.04 28.88 -5.58
CA ASP A 319 -4.32 29.33 -5.00
C ASP A 319 -5.27 28.17 -4.64
N ASN A 320 -5.04 26.97 -5.21
CA ASN A 320 -5.88 25.80 -5.01
C ASN A 320 -5.36 24.85 -3.93
N VAL A 321 -4.24 25.16 -3.25
CA VAL A 321 -3.64 24.29 -2.23
C VAL A 321 -4.65 23.92 -1.15
N LYS A 322 -5.39 24.90 -0.61
CA LYS A 322 -6.38 24.63 0.45
C LYS A 322 -7.51 23.73 -0.03
N ALA A 323 -8.06 23.99 -1.21
CA ALA A 323 -9.12 23.16 -1.78
C ALA A 323 -8.67 21.70 -1.97
N ALA A 324 -7.43 21.49 -2.42
CA ALA A 324 -6.86 20.16 -2.57
C ALA A 324 -6.60 19.45 -1.23
N GLN A 325 -6.13 20.17 -0.22
CA GLN A 325 -5.97 19.63 1.15
C GLN A 325 -7.32 19.20 1.74
N ASP A 326 -8.38 19.96 1.50
CA ASP A 326 -9.72 19.60 1.95
C ASP A 326 -10.22 18.30 1.29
N GLU A 327 -9.88 18.06 0.02
CA GLU A 327 -10.15 16.77 -0.64
C GLU A 327 -9.39 15.60 0.00
N LEU A 328 -8.12 15.81 0.41
CA LEU A 328 -7.36 14.78 1.13
C LEU A 328 -8.04 14.43 2.46
N ILE A 329 -8.44 15.45 3.23
CA ILE A 329 -9.10 15.27 4.53
C ILE A 329 -10.43 14.51 4.36
N LYS A 330 -11.24 14.88 3.35
CA LYS A 330 -12.47 14.17 3.02
C LYS A 330 -12.20 12.68 2.75
N ARG A 331 -11.27 12.37 1.85
CA ARG A 331 -10.96 10.97 1.50
C ARG A 331 -10.30 10.21 2.65
N ALA A 332 -9.46 10.86 3.47
CA ALA A 332 -8.91 10.26 4.68
C ALA A 332 -10.03 9.88 5.67
N LYS A 333 -11.01 10.78 5.90
CA LYS A 333 -12.17 10.54 6.75
C LYS A 333 -13.05 9.40 6.24
N ALA A 334 -13.36 9.38 4.94
CA ALA A 334 -14.14 8.31 4.31
C ALA A 334 -13.50 6.94 4.56
N ASN A 335 -12.19 6.83 4.31
CA ASN A 335 -11.46 5.58 4.48
C ASN A 335 -11.24 5.21 5.96
N GLY A 336 -11.09 6.20 6.85
CA GLY A 336 -11.04 5.97 8.29
C GLY A 336 -12.35 5.40 8.84
N LEU A 337 -13.50 5.90 8.38
CA LEU A 337 -14.82 5.33 8.68
C LEU A 337 -14.97 3.91 8.09
N ALA A 338 -14.49 3.69 6.87
CA ALA A 338 -14.55 2.39 6.20
C ALA A 338 -13.70 1.34 6.92
N ALA A 339 -12.52 1.72 7.43
CA ALA A 339 -11.63 0.86 8.21
C ALA A 339 -12.25 0.38 9.55
N VAL A 340 -13.35 1.00 10.00
CA VAL A 340 -14.11 0.58 11.18
C VAL A 340 -15.55 0.18 10.86
N GLY A 341 -15.88 -0.03 9.57
CA GLY A 341 -17.20 -0.48 9.13
C GLY A 341 -18.32 0.53 9.41
N LYS A 342 -18.02 1.83 9.41
CA LYS A 342 -18.97 2.93 9.67
C LYS A 342 -19.12 3.88 8.48
N TYR A 343 -18.56 3.53 7.32
CA TYR A 343 -18.76 4.35 6.13
C TYR A 343 -20.16 4.11 5.56
N GLN A 344 -20.73 5.18 5.01
CA GLN A 344 -21.97 5.14 4.25
C GLN A 344 -21.66 5.67 2.85
N ALA A 345 -21.98 4.87 1.83
CA ALA A 345 -21.73 5.25 0.43
C ALA A 345 -22.32 6.63 0.11
N GLY A 346 -21.53 7.48 -0.56
CA GLY A 346 -21.90 8.85 -0.91
C GLY A 346 -21.94 9.86 0.26
N SER A 347 -21.66 9.45 1.50
CA SER A 347 -21.63 10.36 2.66
C SER A 347 -20.46 11.35 2.62
N VAL A 348 -19.44 11.08 1.81
CA VAL A 348 -18.30 11.95 1.59
C VAL A 348 -18.13 12.18 0.09
N GLN A 349 -18.47 13.38 -0.38
CA GLN A 349 -18.29 13.78 -1.77
C GLN A 349 -16.83 14.16 -2.04
N GLY A 350 -16.34 13.89 -3.25
CA GLY A 350 -15.01 14.32 -3.70
C GLY A 350 -15.02 14.71 -5.18
N ALA A 351 -14.10 15.59 -5.59
CA ALA A 351 -14.03 16.14 -6.94
C ALA A 351 -13.83 15.08 -8.06
N ALA A 352 -13.33 13.90 -7.69
CA ALA A 352 -13.00 12.79 -8.57
C ALA A 352 -13.59 11.44 -8.14
N ALA A 353 -14.44 11.43 -7.11
CA ALA A 353 -14.71 10.24 -6.30
C ALA A 353 -15.14 9.01 -7.11
N ASP A 354 -16.00 9.20 -8.12
CA ASP A 354 -16.59 8.12 -8.92
C ASP A 354 -15.78 7.75 -10.18
N LYS A 355 -14.73 8.50 -10.53
CA LYS A 355 -13.96 8.19 -11.75
C LYS A 355 -13.07 6.97 -11.49
N GLY A 356 -13.23 5.92 -12.29
CA GLY A 356 -12.33 4.76 -12.29
C GLY A 356 -10.87 5.21 -12.49
N LEU A 357 -9.96 4.64 -11.70
CA LEU A 357 -8.55 5.03 -11.65
C LEU A 357 -7.64 4.01 -12.32
N PHE A 358 -8.22 2.99 -12.94
CA PHE A 358 -7.52 1.92 -13.63
C PHE A 358 -6.75 2.44 -14.84
N ILE A 359 -5.52 1.94 -15.01
CA ILE A 359 -4.71 2.16 -16.20
C ILE A 359 -4.29 0.77 -16.67
N LYS A 360 -4.68 0.42 -17.90
CA LYS A 360 -4.40 -0.89 -18.49
C LYS A 360 -2.91 -1.10 -18.66
N ASP A 361 -2.41 -2.30 -18.34
CA ASP A 361 -1.01 -2.69 -18.53
C ASP A 361 -0.03 -1.72 -17.83
N HIS A 362 -0.43 -1.19 -16.67
CA HIS A 362 0.35 -0.16 -15.98
C HIS A 362 1.64 -0.72 -15.38
N ASN A 363 2.72 -0.62 -16.15
CA ASN A 363 4.07 -0.84 -15.64
C ASN A 363 4.50 0.40 -14.81
N TYR A 364 4.79 0.16 -13.52
CA TYR A 364 5.28 1.16 -12.54
C TYR A 364 6.80 1.16 -12.47
#